data_AF-A0A3M7MD78-F1
#
_entry.id   AF-A0A3M7MD78-F1
#
_cell.length_a   1.000
_cell.length_b   1.000
_cell.length_c   1.000
_cell.angle_alpha   90.00
_cell.angle_beta   90.00
_cell.angle_gamma   90.00
#
_symmetry.space_group_name_H-M   'P 1'
#
loop_
_entity.id
_entity.type
_entity.pdbx_description
1 polymer ?
#
loop_
_entity_poly.entity_id
_entity_poly.type
_entity_poly.pdbx_seq_one_letter_code
_entity_poly.pdbx_strand_id
1 'polypeptide(L)'
;MVSQEKAHWSPFSRSLPGADRIALKTGAHVVANGEAINLLRSAGVPDEQLIPVAGSERIPLFTRKVREAASRGEVDVVPGPPGAPVRPDAKLAAASVHVWPSLHCLLPGSSPKDLPEVMDTGKEYIGGASQYACTLDITFMMTHGLLKMGEHIPRDAMDDGMRSFTNWLSSPLAKCSSPFDGGQLMFNFLLGEGKTALWNGHLGAYEGILKVLEPKPDVLIQAIAGRGNLNRRPFDGSAAQFAVKLSKLLGEPKKVIWSMYDDMPIQPKTLKLEPATELLEKETRSRVTTLQPGAVTKPF
;
A
#
# COMPACT_ATOMS: atom_id res chain seq x y z
N MET A 1 29.83 19.00 15.59
CA MET A 1 28.93 19.63 14.60
C MET A 1 28.21 18.49 13.88
N VAL A 2 27.19 17.93 14.53
CA VAL A 2 26.48 16.73 14.10
C VAL A 2 25.29 17.20 13.26
N SER A 3 25.26 16.81 11.98
CA SER A 3 24.19 17.17 11.06
C SER A 3 22.89 16.51 11.50
N GLN A 4 21.84 17.31 11.66
CA GLN A 4 20.47 16.88 11.91
C GLN A 4 20.04 15.84 10.85
N GLU A 5 19.74 14.63 11.33
CA GLU A 5 18.97 13.64 10.57
C GLU A 5 17.60 14.25 10.25
N LYS A 6 17.39 14.54 8.97
CA LYS A 6 16.08 14.97 8.47
C LYS A 6 15.15 13.76 8.54
N ALA A 7 14.09 13.90 9.33
CA ALA A 7 12.96 12.97 9.35
C ALA A 7 12.50 12.66 7.92
N HIS A 8 12.77 11.43 7.47
CA HIS A 8 12.28 10.92 6.20
C HIS A 8 10.82 10.50 6.38
N TRP A 9 9.91 11.44 6.14
CA TRP A 9 8.49 11.16 5.98
C TRP A 9 8.22 10.44 4.66
N SER A 10 7.39 9.39 4.70
CA SER A 10 6.69 8.84 3.54
C SER A 10 5.24 9.34 3.60
N PRO A 11 4.84 10.33 2.77
CA PRO A 11 3.48 10.85 2.81
C PRO A 11 2.47 9.76 2.44
N PHE A 12 1.33 9.78 3.14
CA PHE A 12 0.08 9.23 2.63
C PHE A 12 -0.29 9.94 1.32
N SER A 13 0.21 9.41 0.21
CA SER A 13 -0.33 9.67 -1.11
C SER A 13 -0.10 8.45 -1.98
N ARG A 14 -1.19 7.98 -2.56
CA ARG A 14 -1.16 7.00 -3.63
C ARG A 14 -0.34 7.61 -4.78
N SER A 15 0.48 6.76 -5.40
CA SER A 15 1.74 7.07 -6.13
C SER A 15 2.87 7.58 -5.22
N LEU A 16 3.88 6.71 -5.12
CA LEU A 16 4.95 6.68 -4.12
C LEU A 16 5.91 7.88 -4.30
N PRO A 17 5.87 8.91 -3.42
CA PRO A 17 6.84 9.99 -3.48
C PRO A 17 8.25 9.41 -3.28
N GLY A 18 9.10 9.52 -4.30
CA GLY A 18 10.46 9.00 -4.27
C GLY A 18 10.64 7.60 -4.89
N ALA A 19 9.59 6.90 -5.32
CA ALA A 19 9.77 5.66 -6.09
C ALA A 19 10.42 5.91 -7.44
N ASP A 20 10.11 7.04 -8.08
CA ASP A 20 10.81 7.54 -9.27
C ASP A 20 12.32 7.59 -9.03
N ARG A 21 12.73 8.16 -7.89
CA ARG A 21 14.15 8.30 -7.52
C ARG A 21 14.80 6.98 -7.22
N ILE A 22 14.11 6.08 -6.52
CA ILE A 22 14.63 4.74 -6.21
C ILE A 22 14.82 3.97 -7.52
N ALA A 23 13.81 3.95 -8.40
CA ALA A 23 13.88 3.28 -9.70
C ALA A 23 15.04 3.82 -10.53
N LEU A 24 15.11 5.15 -10.75
CA LEU A 24 16.16 5.81 -11.52
C LEU A 24 17.57 5.54 -10.98
N LYS A 25 17.75 5.53 -9.66
CA LYS A 25 19.07 5.33 -9.05
C LYS A 25 19.53 3.88 -9.02
N THR A 26 18.59 2.94 -8.90
CA THR A 26 18.93 1.53 -8.63
C THR A 26 18.76 0.61 -9.83
N GLY A 27 17.97 1.03 -10.83
CA GLY A 27 17.49 0.17 -11.89
C GLY A 27 16.41 -0.82 -11.42
N ALA A 28 15.75 -0.54 -10.29
CA ALA A 28 14.66 -1.37 -9.81
C ALA A 28 13.46 -1.30 -10.76
N HIS A 29 12.78 -2.43 -10.93
CA HIS A 29 11.50 -2.44 -11.64
C HIS A 29 10.40 -2.05 -10.67
N VAL A 30 9.43 -1.26 -11.14
CA VAL A 30 8.25 -0.85 -10.39
C VAL A 30 7.04 -1.59 -10.94
N VAL A 31 6.38 -2.35 -10.07
CA VAL A 31 5.11 -3.02 -10.36
C VAL A 31 4.00 -2.22 -9.71
N ALA A 32 3.12 -1.61 -10.51
CA ALA A 32 2.06 -0.76 -9.98
C ALA A 32 0.87 -0.65 -10.96
N ASN A 33 -0.24 -0.09 -10.49
CA ASN A 33 -1.39 0.19 -11.35
C ASN A 33 -1.05 1.25 -12.43
N GLY A 34 -1.93 1.36 -13.43
CA GLY A 34 -1.71 2.25 -14.57
C GLY A 34 -1.50 3.72 -14.19
N GLU A 35 -2.20 4.23 -13.17
CA GLU A 35 -2.05 5.61 -12.71
C GLU A 35 -0.64 5.89 -12.20
N ALA A 36 -0.15 5.05 -11.28
CA ALA A 36 1.20 5.17 -10.75
C ALA A 36 2.26 5.01 -11.85
N ILE A 37 2.07 4.08 -12.79
CA ILE A 37 2.99 3.86 -13.90
C ILE A 37 3.05 5.07 -14.84
N ASN A 38 1.90 5.70 -15.15
CA ASN A 38 1.86 6.89 -15.99
C ASN A 38 2.57 8.09 -15.34
N LEU A 39 2.43 8.25 -14.02
CA LEU A 39 3.16 9.27 -13.28
C LEU A 39 4.67 9.01 -13.26
N LEU A 40 5.09 7.77 -13.00
CA LEU A 40 6.51 7.40 -13.00
C LEU A 40 7.15 7.58 -14.38
N ARG A 41 6.42 7.22 -15.45
CA ARG A 41 6.84 7.49 -16.83
C ARG A 41 7.02 8.99 -17.07
N SER A 42 6.05 9.80 -16.63
CA SER A 42 6.12 11.27 -16.74
C SER A 42 7.26 11.87 -15.91
N ALA A 43 7.66 11.19 -14.84
CA ALA A 43 8.83 11.52 -14.02
C ALA A 43 10.17 11.05 -14.63
N GLY A 44 10.15 10.39 -15.80
CA GLY A 44 11.33 9.97 -16.55
C GLY A 44 11.84 8.57 -16.20
N VAL A 45 11.09 7.76 -15.46
CA VAL A 45 11.45 6.35 -15.22
C VAL A 45 11.37 5.58 -16.57
N PRO A 46 12.43 4.85 -16.97
CA PRO A 46 12.43 4.11 -18.24
C PRO A 46 11.31 3.07 -18.31
N ASP A 47 10.67 2.93 -19.48
CA ASP A 47 9.56 1.98 -19.68
C ASP A 47 9.95 0.52 -19.39
N GLU A 48 11.21 0.14 -19.60
CA GLU A 48 11.73 -1.20 -19.26
C GLU A 48 11.69 -1.51 -17.76
N GLN A 49 11.66 -0.49 -16.89
CA GLN A 49 11.51 -0.64 -15.45
C GLN A 49 10.03 -0.64 -15.01
N LEU A 50 9.10 -0.28 -15.89
CA LEU A 50 7.70 -0.05 -15.53
C LEU A 50 6.84 -1.26 -15.91
N ILE A 51 6.25 -1.90 -14.90
CA ILE A 51 5.39 -3.09 -15.08
C ILE A 51 3.96 -2.71 -14.66
N PRO A 52 3.09 -2.33 -15.61
CA PRO A 52 1.70 -2.04 -15.32
C PRO A 52 0.91 -3.31 -15.00
N VAL A 53 0.08 -3.23 -13.96
CA VAL A 53 -0.75 -4.35 -13.47
C VAL A 53 -2.17 -3.90 -13.15
N ALA A 54 -3.12 -4.83 -13.26
CA ALA A 54 -4.53 -4.62 -12.92
C ALA A 54 -5.05 -5.59 -11.82
N GLY A 55 -4.22 -6.54 -11.37
CA GLY A 55 -4.59 -7.53 -10.35
C GLY A 55 -4.90 -8.92 -10.92
N SER A 56 -4.39 -9.25 -12.10
CA SER A 56 -4.49 -10.61 -12.66
C SER A 56 -3.13 -11.27 -12.87
N GLU A 57 -2.06 -10.50 -12.67
CA GLU A 57 -0.74 -10.82 -13.16
C GLU A 57 0.02 -11.73 -12.18
N ARG A 58 0.77 -12.66 -12.75
CA ARG A 58 1.77 -13.47 -12.04
C ARG A 58 3.13 -13.13 -12.62
N ILE A 59 3.96 -12.47 -11.82
CA ILE A 59 5.15 -11.80 -12.31
C ILE A 59 6.39 -12.48 -11.74
N PRO A 60 7.26 -13.06 -12.58
CA PRO A 60 8.57 -13.53 -12.14
C PRO A 60 9.45 -12.33 -11.76
N LEU A 61 10.11 -12.42 -10.61
CA LEU A 61 11.00 -11.40 -10.09
C LEU A 61 12.44 -11.85 -10.26
N PHE A 62 13.23 -11.06 -10.97
CA PHE A 62 14.61 -11.36 -11.29
C PHE A 62 15.57 -10.46 -10.53
N THR A 63 16.72 -11.00 -10.16
CA THR A 63 17.83 -10.18 -9.68
C THR A 63 18.38 -9.33 -10.82
N ARG A 64 19.01 -8.20 -10.48
CA ARG A 64 19.68 -7.34 -11.46
C ARG A 64 20.70 -8.11 -12.31
N LYS A 65 21.50 -8.99 -11.67
CA LYS A 65 22.49 -9.84 -12.34
C LYS A 65 21.87 -10.70 -13.45
N VAL A 66 20.72 -11.33 -13.19
CA VAL A 66 20.02 -12.17 -14.18
C VAL A 66 19.50 -11.32 -15.35
N ARG A 67 18.93 -10.14 -15.07
CA ARG A 67 18.45 -9.23 -16.12
C ARG A 67 19.59 -8.74 -17.03
N GLU A 68 20.72 -8.37 -16.44
CA GLU A 68 21.89 -7.92 -17.19
C GLU A 68 22.54 -9.07 -17.98
N ALA A 69 22.55 -10.30 -17.46
CA ALA A 69 23.01 -11.47 -18.21
C ALA A 69 22.10 -11.76 -19.41
N ALA A 70 20.78 -11.60 -19.24
CA ALA A 70 19.81 -11.77 -20.32
C ALA A 70 20.01 -10.74 -21.43
N SER A 71 20.23 -9.46 -21.10
CA SER A 71 20.49 -8.43 -22.11
C SER A 71 21.81 -8.64 -22.87
N ARG A 72 22.77 -9.35 -22.29
CA ARG A 72 24.02 -9.78 -22.95
C ARG A 72 23.89 -11.10 -23.73
N GLY A 73 22.74 -11.77 -23.67
CA GLY A 73 22.55 -13.08 -24.33
C GLY A 73 23.27 -14.24 -23.64
N GLU A 74 23.60 -14.11 -22.36
CA GLU A 74 24.35 -15.12 -21.58
C GLU A 74 23.45 -16.17 -20.92
N VAL A 75 22.15 -15.92 -20.86
CA VAL A 75 21.15 -16.81 -20.25
C VAL A 75 19.93 -16.92 -21.14
N ASP A 76 19.11 -17.93 -20.90
CA ASP A 76 17.88 -18.14 -21.64
C ASP A 76 16.89 -16.99 -21.47
N VAL A 77 16.26 -16.60 -22.57
CA VAL A 77 15.30 -15.49 -22.66
C VAL A 77 14.00 -15.95 -23.28
N VAL A 78 12.90 -15.29 -22.93
CA VAL A 78 11.60 -15.54 -23.57
C VAL A 78 11.46 -14.71 -24.84
N PRO A 79 10.82 -15.26 -25.89
CA PRO A 79 10.52 -14.48 -27.08
C PRO A 79 9.59 -13.31 -26.75
N GLY A 80 9.76 -12.22 -27.49
CA GLY A 80 8.94 -11.01 -27.42
C GLY A 80 8.71 -10.44 -28.82
N PRO A 81 7.72 -9.56 -28.97
CA PRO A 81 7.51 -8.86 -30.24
C PRO A 81 8.72 -7.98 -30.59
N PRO A 82 8.91 -7.61 -31.87
CA PRO A 82 9.99 -6.71 -32.28
C PRO A 82 10.02 -5.44 -31.44
N GLY A 83 11.19 -5.07 -30.93
CA GLY A 83 11.39 -3.89 -30.08
C GLY A 83 11.02 -4.08 -28.60
N ALA A 84 10.53 -5.25 -28.18
CA ALA A 84 10.30 -5.53 -26.76
C ALA A 84 11.64 -5.66 -26.00
N PRO A 85 11.70 -5.20 -24.73
CA PRO A 85 12.85 -5.46 -23.86
C PRO A 85 13.12 -6.95 -23.71
N VAL A 86 14.39 -7.31 -23.58
CA VAL A 86 14.81 -8.69 -23.32
C VAL A 86 14.32 -9.12 -21.95
N ARG A 87 13.68 -10.29 -21.89
CA ARG A 87 13.13 -10.86 -20.65
C ARG A 87 13.77 -12.21 -20.35
N PRO A 88 14.35 -12.40 -19.15
CA PRO A 88 14.89 -13.71 -18.76
C PRO A 88 13.79 -14.78 -18.71
N ASP A 89 14.17 -16.04 -18.95
CA ASP A 89 13.28 -17.19 -18.72
C ASP A 89 12.82 -17.25 -17.27
N ALA A 90 11.53 -17.56 -17.05
CA ALA A 90 10.93 -17.62 -15.71
C ALA A 90 11.62 -18.63 -14.77
N LYS A 91 12.30 -19.65 -15.29
CA LYS A 91 13.10 -20.59 -14.48
C LYS A 91 14.27 -19.93 -13.75
N LEU A 92 14.69 -18.73 -14.18
CA LEU A 92 15.76 -17.94 -13.59
C LEU A 92 15.25 -16.94 -12.53
N ALA A 93 13.94 -16.93 -12.26
CA ALA A 93 13.34 -16.03 -11.30
C ALA A 93 13.79 -16.37 -9.87
N ALA A 94 14.14 -15.35 -9.10
CA ALA A 94 14.48 -15.51 -7.69
C ALA A 94 13.23 -15.62 -6.80
N ALA A 95 12.11 -15.09 -7.28
CA ALA A 95 10.81 -15.09 -6.62
C ALA A 95 9.71 -14.85 -7.65
N SER A 96 8.46 -14.88 -7.21
CA SER A 96 7.34 -14.34 -8.01
C SER A 96 6.40 -13.52 -7.15
N VAL A 97 5.58 -12.70 -7.79
CA VAL A 97 4.47 -12.00 -7.13
C VAL A 97 3.18 -12.24 -7.89
N HIS A 98 2.14 -12.65 -7.17
CA HIS A 98 0.77 -12.68 -7.69
C HIS A 98 0.08 -11.38 -7.27
N VAL A 99 -0.37 -10.60 -8.25
CA VAL A 99 -1.07 -9.34 -8.01
C VAL A 99 -2.57 -9.62 -8.03
N TRP A 100 -3.30 -9.05 -7.06
CA TRP A 100 -4.74 -9.21 -6.91
C TRP A 100 -5.43 -7.86 -6.79
N PRO A 101 -6.69 -7.71 -7.25
CA PRO A 101 -7.46 -6.51 -7.01
C PRO A 101 -7.79 -6.41 -5.51
N SER A 102 -7.77 -5.19 -4.98
CA SER A 102 -8.13 -4.89 -3.60
C SER A 102 -9.05 -3.67 -3.54
N LEU A 103 -9.35 -3.21 -2.33
CA LEU A 103 -10.18 -2.05 -2.08
C LEU A 103 -9.49 -1.09 -1.12
N HIS A 104 -9.72 0.19 -1.33
CA HIS A 104 -9.35 1.21 -0.36
C HIS A 104 -10.27 1.12 0.87
N CYS A 105 -9.80 1.52 2.05
CA CYS A 105 -10.68 1.73 3.20
C CYS A 105 -11.67 2.87 2.92
N LEU A 106 -12.73 2.97 3.72
CA LEU A 106 -13.67 4.08 3.65
C LEU A 106 -13.44 5.06 4.80
N LEU A 107 -13.93 6.28 4.63
CA LEU A 107 -13.94 7.25 5.72
C LEU A 107 -14.89 6.76 6.83
N PRO A 108 -14.45 6.74 8.08
CA PRO A 108 -15.38 6.69 9.20
C PRO A 108 -16.12 8.03 9.32
N GLY A 109 -17.44 7.98 9.52
CA GLY A 109 -18.28 9.18 9.60
C GLY A 109 -18.79 9.70 8.25
N SER A 110 -19.28 10.94 8.22
CA SER A 110 -19.87 11.57 7.02
C SER A 110 -18.97 12.65 6.42
N SER A 111 -18.02 13.17 7.20
CA SER A 111 -17.06 14.18 6.75
C SER A 111 -15.70 14.02 7.45
N PRO A 112 -14.60 14.59 6.88
CA PRO A 112 -13.30 14.60 7.55
C PRO A 112 -13.30 15.28 8.93
N LYS A 113 -14.27 16.14 9.24
CA LYS A 113 -14.40 16.78 10.56
C LYS A 113 -14.83 15.81 11.65
N ASP A 114 -15.40 14.67 11.26
CA ASP A 114 -15.85 13.62 12.18
C ASP A 114 -14.72 12.66 12.54
N LEU A 115 -13.53 12.83 11.92
CA LEU A 115 -12.36 12.01 12.22
C LEU A 115 -11.85 12.36 13.62
N PRO A 116 -11.75 11.38 14.53
CA PRO A 116 -11.17 11.63 15.83
C PRO A 116 -9.67 11.91 15.69
N GLU A 117 -9.10 12.62 16.66
CA GLU A 117 -7.65 12.82 16.72
C GLU A 117 -6.91 11.49 16.86
N VAL A 118 -7.42 10.58 17.70
CA VAL A 118 -6.94 9.21 17.82
C VAL A 118 -7.96 8.25 17.21
N MET A 119 -7.57 7.51 16.17
CA MET A 119 -8.41 6.49 15.57
C MET A 119 -8.30 5.17 16.35
N ASP A 120 -9.36 4.86 17.10
CA ASP A 120 -9.47 3.60 17.84
C ASP A 120 -9.88 2.46 16.89
N THR A 121 -9.01 1.47 16.72
CA THR A 121 -9.25 0.31 15.84
C THR A 121 -10.36 -0.62 16.36
N GLY A 122 -10.73 -0.51 17.63
CA GLY A 122 -11.84 -1.21 18.27
C GLY A 122 -13.17 -0.49 18.15
N LYS A 123 -13.19 0.78 17.73
CA LYS A 123 -14.44 1.54 17.56
C LYS A 123 -15.26 0.96 16.42
N GLU A 124 -16.50 0.59 16.72
CA GLU A 124 -17.44 0.09 15.73
C GLU A 124 -18.12 1.23 14.97
N TYR A 125 -18.26 1.03 13.66
CA TYR A 125 -19.07 1.87 12.80
C TYR A 125 -20.17 1.00 12.20
N ILE A 126 -21.39 1.14 12.73
CA ILE A 126 -22.56 0.36 12.33
C ILE A 126 -23.53 1.24 11.55
N GLY A 127 -23.96 0.78 10.37
CA GLY A 127 -24.91 1.48 9.55
C GLY A 127 -24.42 2.87 9.10
N GLY A 128 -25.37 3.76 8.77
CA GLY A 128 -25.16 5.20 8.60
C GLY A 128 -24.39 5.66 7.35
N ALA A 129 -23.91 4.73 6.53
CA ALA A 129 -23.29 5.07 5.26
C ALA A 129 -24.35 5.12 4.15
N SER A 130 -24.31 6.16 3.33
CA SER A 130 -25.06 6.22 2.08
C SER A 130 -24.84 4.94 1.27
N GLN A 131 -25.85 4.46 0.54
CA GLN A 131 -25.68 3.35 -0.41
C GLN A 131 -24.63 3.63 -1.49
N TYR A 132 -24.24 4.89 -1.65
CA TYR A 132 -23.22 5.38 -2.57
C TYR A 132 -21.86 5.64 -1.90
N ALA A 133 -21.74 5.45 -0.58
CA ALA A 133 -20.48 5.64 0.13
C ALA A 133 -19.41 4.68 -0.43
N CYS A 134 -18.35 5.24 -0.98
CA CYS A 134 -17.34 4.48 -1.72
C CYS A 134 -16.01 5.22 -1.82
N THR A 135 -15.08 4.67 -2.60
CA THR A 135 -13.74 5.24 -2.79
C THR A 135 -13.74 6.55 -3.59
N LEU A 136 -14.88 6.95 -4.18
CA LEU A 136 -15.03 8.28 -4.76
C LEU A 136 -14.97 9.37 -3.69
N ASP A 137 -15.55 9.14 -2.51
CA ASP A 137 -15.51 10.10 -1.39
C ASP A 137 -14.06 10.37 -0.96
N ILE A 138 -13.26 9.31 -0.96
CA ILE A 138 -11.84 9.36 -0.68
C ILE A 138 -11.12 10.18 -1.76
N THR A 139 -11.35 9.89 -3.03
CA THR A 139 -10.72 10.61 -4.16
C THR A 139 -11.09 12.08 -4.15
N PHE A 140 -12.36 12.38 -3.87
CA PHE A 140 -12.88 13.75 -3.76
C PHE A 140 -12.18 14.50 -2.62
N MET A 141 -12.09 13.90 -1.43
CA MET A 141 -11.37 14.48 -0.29
C MET A 141 -9.88 14.68 -0.59
N MET A 142 -9.22 13.74 -1.25
CA MET A 142 -7.81 13.90 -1.64
C MET A 142 -7.64 15.07 -2.62
N THR A 143 -8.49 15.13 -3.65
CA THR A 143 -8.42 16.12 -4.73
C THR A 143 -8.73 17.54 -4.24
N HIS A 144 -9.77 17.68 -3.44
CA HIS A 144 -10.32 18.98 -3.06
C HIS A 144 -9.95 19.41 -1.64
N GLY A 145 -9.57 18.46 -0.77
CA GLY A 145 -9.19 18.72 0.62
C GLY A 145 -7.70 18.57 0.83
N LEU A 146 -7.22 17.34 1.05
CA LEU A 146 -5.89 17.08 1.59
C LEU A 146 -4.76 17.63 0.71
N LEU A 147 -4.76 17.33 -0.60
CA LEU A 147 -3.70 17.81 -1.50
C LEU A 147 -3.79 19.32 -1.81
N LYS A 148 -4.86 19.98 -1.33
CA LYS A 148 -5.07 21.43 -1.41
C LYS A 148 -5.04 22.12 -0.06
N MET A 149 -4.50 21.47 0.97
CA MET A 149 -4.51 22.00 2.33
C MET A 149 -3.95 23.43 2.44
N GLY A 150 -2.91 23.75 1.66
CA GLY A 150 -2.32 25.10 1.64
C GLY A 150 -3.23 26.19 1.07
N GLU A 151 -4.27 25.83 0.32
CA GLU A 151 -5.30 26.76 -0.17
C GLU A 151 -6.39 27.00 0.90
N HIS A 152 -6.60 26.04 1.80
CA HIS A 152 -7.74 26.03 2.75
C HIS A 152 -7.37 26.47 4.16
N ILE A 153 -6.13 26.23 4.59
CA ILE A 153 -5.67 26.51 5.95
C ILE A 153 -4.63 27.63 5.90
N PRO A 154 -4.85 28.76 6.59
CA PRO A 154 -3.84 29.81 6.73
C PRO A 154 -2.55 29.27 7.37
N ARG A 155 -1.38 29.74 6.91
CA ARG A 155 -0.07 29.20 7.32
C ARG A 155 0.23 29.36 8.82
N ASP A 156 -0.33 30.39 9.44
CA ASP A 156 -0.28 30.68 10.88
C ASP A 156 -1.16 29.75 11.72
N ALA A 157 -2.20 29.16 11.12
CA ALA A 157 -3.06 28.16 11.75
C ALA A 157 -2.55 26.71 11.60
N MET A 158 -1.48 26.49 10.84
CA MET A 158 -0.88 25.16 10.65
C MET A 158 0.00 24.77 11.85
N ASP A 159 0.05 23.48 12.18
CA ASP A 159 1.12 22.92 13.02
C ASP A 159 2.35 22.56 12.17
N ASP A 160 3.42 22.06 12.80
CA ASP A 160 4.66 21.71 12.09
C ASP A 160 4.47 20.56 11.11
N GLY A 161 3.59 19.60 11.41
CA GLY A 161 3.24 18.50 10.52
C GLY A 161 2.54 19.01 9.26
N MET A 162 1.52 19.86 9.43
CA MET A 162 0.80 20.50 8.34
C MET A 162 1.72 21.39 7.49
N ARG A 163 2.61 22.17 8.12
CA ARG A 163 3.61 22.98 7.40
C ARG A 163 4.57 22.11 6.59
N SER A 164 5.07 21.02 7.18
CA SER A 164 5.94 20.07 6.47
C SER A 164 5.24 19.49 5.25
N PHE A 165 4.00 19.04 5.40
CA PHE A 165 3.22 18.46 4.31
C PHE A 165 2.90 19.46 3.21
N THR A 166 2.47 20.68 3.54
CA THR A 166 2.18 21.73 2.56
C THR A 166 3.43 22.21 1.82
N ASN A 167 4.59 22.25 2.50
CA ASN A 167 5.87 22.50 1.85
C ASN A 167 6.22 21.38 0.86
N TRP A 168 5.95 20.12 1.20
CA TRP A 168 6.13 18.99 0.28
C TRP A 168 5.20 19.08 -0.93
N LEU A 169 3.91 19.37 -0.73
CA LEU A 169 2.93 19.58 -1.83
C LEU A 169 3.37 20.65 -2.82
N SER A 170 4.01 21.71 -2.32
CA SER A 170 4.51 22.81 -3.15
C SER A 170 5.84 22.49 -3.84
N SER A 171 6.47 21.36 -3.51
CA SER A 171 7.78 20.99 -4.03
C SER A 171 7.68 20.19 -5.33
N PRO A 172 8.75 20.14 -6.16
CA PRO A 172 8.78 19.30 -7.35
C PRO A 172 8.54 17.80 -7.08
N LEU A 173 8.70 17.34 -5.82
CA LEU A 173 8.44 15.96 -5.41
C LEU A 173 6.98 15.56 -5.52
N ALA A 174 6.06 16.51 -5.29
CA ALA A 174 4.64 16.24 -5.37
C ALA A 174 4.17 15.97 -6.82
N LYS A 175 5.01 16.25 -7.83
CA LYS A 175 4.67 16.00 -9.24
C LYS A 175 4.49 14.51 -9.56
N CYS A 176 5.11 13.62 -8.78
CA CYS A 176 4.91 12.18 -8.88
C CYS A 176 3.89 11.70 -7.82
N SER A 177 2.77 12.41 -7.69
CA SER A 177 1.64 12.06 -6.82
C SER A 177 0.30 12.21 -7.55
N SER A 178 -0.73 11.46 -7.15
CA SER A 178 -2.11 11.57 -7.68
C SER A 178 -3.13 11.53 -6.53
N PRO A 179 -4.21 12.33 -6.59
CA PRO A 179 -5.34 12.18 -5.67
C PRO A 179 -6.17 10.92 -5.92
N PHE A 180 -6.02 10.29 -7.09
CA PHE A 180 -6.70 9.06 -7.48
C PHE A 180 -5.72 7.89 -7.36
N ASP A 181 -6.12 6.76 -6.77
CA ASP A 181 -5.19 5.62 -6.71
C ASP A 181 -4.94 4.96 -8.04
N GLY A 182 -5.88 5.00 -8.98
CA GLY A 182 -5.88 4.06 -10.11
C GLY A 182 -6.38 2.66 -9.73
N GLY A 183 -7.02 2.50 -8.57
CA GLY A 183 -7.45 1.21 -8.02
C GLY A 183 -6.43 0.58 -7.08
N GLN A 184 -6.94 -0.05 -6.02
CA GLN A 184 -6.12 -0.71 -5.01
C GLN A 184 -5.75 -2.14 -5.44
N LEU A 185 -4.53 -2.52 -5.09
CA LEU A 185 -3.97 -3.84 -5.39
C LEU A 185 -3.40 -4.47 -4.12
N MET A 186 -3.42 -5.79 -4.09
CA MET A 186 -2.71 -6.65 -3.15
C MET A 186 -1.57 -7.36 -3.86
N PHE A 187 -0.46 -7.56 -3.17
CA PHE A 187 0.73 -8.22 -3.73
C PHE A 187 1.09 -9.42 -2.87
N ASN A 188 0.94 -10.62 -3.42
CA ASN A 188 1.29 -11.88 -2.77
C ASN A 188 2.65 -12.36 -3.27
N PHE A 189 3.70 -12.14 -2.49
CA PHE A 189 5.07 -12.49 -2.81
C PHE A 189 5.37 -13.94 -2.45
N LEU A 190 5.82 -14.72 -3.42
CA LEU A 190 6.22 -16.12 -3.27
C LEU A 190 7.76 -16.17 -3.30
N LEU A 191 8.36 -16.40 -2.13
CA LEU A 191 9.80 -16.31 -1.90
C LEU A 191 10.45 -17.70 -1.67
N GLY A 192 9.74 -18.76 -2.05
CA GLY A 192 10.09 -20.16 -1.81
C GLY A 192 8.96 -20.92 -1.13
N GLU A 193 9.15 -22.24 -0.97
CA GLU A 193 8.17 -23.10 -0.31
C GLU A 193 7.91 -22.65 1.13
N GLY A 194 6.63 -22.48 1.49
CA GLY A 194 6.20 -22.01 2.82
C GLY A 194 6.69 -20.59 3.17
N LYS A 195 7.04 -19.78 2.15
CA LYS A 195 7.49 -18.39 2.32
C LYS A 195 6.66 -17.45 1.45
N THR A 196 5.39 -17.29 1.82
CA THR A 196 4.46 -16.40 1.14
C THR A 196 4.14 -15.18 2.00
N ALA A 197 4.33 -13.97 1.45
CA ALA A 197 3.98 -12.71 2.12
C ALA A 197 2.95 -11.92 1.31
N LEU A 198 1.79 -11.63 1.91
CA LEU A 198 0.78 -10.77 1.31
C LEU A 198 0.90 -9.34 1.84
N TRP A 199 1.08 -8.38 0.94
CA TRP A 199 0.91 -6.95 1.23
C TRP A 199 -0.49 -6.51 0.82
N ASN A 200 -1.30 -6.05 1.79
CA ASN A 200 -2.56 -5.36 1.56
C ASN A 200 -2.48 -3.94 2.14
N GLY A 201 -2.27 -2.97 1.23
CA GLY A 201 -1.96 -1.60 1.59
C GLY A 201 -3.13 -0.79 2.14
N HIS A 202 -4.36 -1.33 2.17
CA HIS A 202 -5.54 -0.65 2.72
C HIS A 202 -6.47 -1.62 3.45
N LEU A 203 -7.31 -1.08 4.33
CA LEU A 203 -8.33 -1.84 5.05
C LEU A 203 -9.57 -2.11 4.15
N GLY A 204 -9.36 -2.85 3.08
CA GLY A 204 -10.41 -3.25 2.16
C GLY A 204 -10.02 -4.48 1.35
N ALA A 205 -11.03 -5.25 0.93
CA ALA A 205 -10.84 -6.44 0.10
C ALA A 205 -12.15 -6.93 -0.52
N TYR A 206 -12.02 -7.77 -1.55
CA TYR A 206 -13.11 -8.60 -2.05
C TYR A 206 -13.08 -9.97 -1.37
N GLU A 207 -14.20 -10.37 -0.77
CA GLU A 207 -14.29 -11.65 -0.06
C GLU A 207 -14.00 -12.83 -0.99
N GLY A 208 -14.51 -12.80 -2.22
CA GLY A 208 -14.28 -13.84 -3.22
C GLY A 208 -12.79 -14.01 -3.53
N ILE A 209 -12.05 -12.90 -3.66
CA ILE A 209 -10.60 -12.93 -3.91
C ILE A 209 -9.87 -13.52 -2.71
N LEU A 210 -10.16 -13.07 -1.49
CA LEU A 210 -9.50 -13.60 -0.28
C LEU A 210 -9.71 -15.12 -0.13
N LYS A 211 -10.90 -15.61 -0.47
CA LYS A 211 -11.23 -17.05 -0.44
C LYS A 211 -10.42 -17.87 -1.44
N VAL A 212 -10.26 -17.38 -2.68
CA VAL A 212 -9.61 -18.15 -3.77
C VAL A 212 -8.12 -17.83 -3.94
N LEU A 213 -7.60 -16.83 -3.25
CA LEU A 213 -6.18 -16.46 -3.30
C LEU A 213 -5.34 -17.65 -2.86
N GLU A 214 -4.46 -18.10 -3.76
CA GLU A 214 -3.50 -19.17 -3.55
C GLU A 214 -2.11 -18.80 -4.13
N PRO A 215 -1.01 -19.19 -3.47
CA PRO A 215 -0.97 -19.81 -2.14
C PRO A 215 -1.43 -18.85 -1.04
N LYS A 216 -2.05 -19.37 0.03
CA LYS A 216 -2.34 -18.60 1.25
C LYS A 216 -1.05 -18.02 1.85
N PRO A 217 -1.08 -16.79 2.38
CA PRO A 217 0.11 -16.16 2.94
C PRO A 217 0.50 -16.76 4.30
N ASP A 218 1.80 -16.90 4.53
CA ASP A 218 2.36 -17.18 5.85
C ASP A 218 2.51 -15.90 6.69
N VAL A 219 2.79 -14.78 6.00
CA VAL A 219 2.94 -13.44 6.56
C VAL A 219 1.94 -12.50 5.89
N LEU A 220 1.15 -11.77 6.68
CA LEU A 220 0.27 -10.72 6.20
C LEU A 220 0.78 -9.36 6.67
N ILE A 221 1.00 -8.45 5.74
CA ILE A 221 1.29 -7.05 6.01
C ILE A 221 0.03 -6.25 5.66
N GLN A 222 -0.66 -5.74 6.68
CA GLN A 222 -2.01 -5.20 6.56
C GLN A 222 -2.10 -3.77 7.08
N ALA A 223 -2.54 -2.86 6.23
CA ALA A 223 -2.91 -1.53 6.68
C ALA A 223 -4.18 -1.57 7.54
N ILE A 224 -4.20 -0.87 8.67
CA ILE A 224 -5.28 -0.98 9.65
C ILE A 224 -6.06 0.33 9.88
N ALA A 225 -5.77 1.36 9.09
CA ALA A 225 -6.45 2.66 9.15
C ALA A 225 -7.78 2.71 8.38
N GLY A 226 -8.76 3.41 8.96
CA GLY A 226 -10.05 3.73 8.33
C GLY A 226 -11.17 2.71 8.65
N ARG A 227 -12.30 2.85 7.96
CA ARG A 227 -13.42 1.90 8.03
C ARG A 227 -13.22 0.79 7.00
N GLY A 228 -13.43 -0.47 7.41
CA GLY A 228 -13.30 -1.62 6.53
C GLY A 228 -14.17 -1.51 5.28
N ASN A 229 -13.64 -1.90 4.13
CA ASN A 229 -14.36 -1.96 2.86
C ASN A 229 -14.44 -3.40 2.35
N LEU A 230 -15.60 -4.03 2.50
CA LEU A 230 -15.83 -5.40 2.06
C LEU A 230 -16.75 -5.42 0.84
N ASN A 231 -16.27 -5.93 -0.29
CA ASN A 231 -17.07 -6.04 -1.52
C ASN A 231 -17.70 -4.70 -1.96
N ARG A 232 -16.96 -3.59 -1.80
CA ARG A 232 -17.38 -2.21 -2.10
C ARG A 232 -18.42 -1.65 -1.12
N ARG A 233 -18.60 -2.28 0.04
CA ARG A 233 -19.52 -1.83 1.08
C ARG A 233 -18.76 -1.52 2.37
N PRO A 234 -19.14 -0.46 3.09
CA PRO A 234 -18.66 -0.24 4.45
C PRO A 234 -18.93 -1.49 5.29
N PHE A 235 -17.90 -1.95 5.98
CA PHE A 235 -18.03 -3.02 6.95
C PHE A 235 -18.77 -2.48 8.18
N ASP A 236 -19.80 -3.21 8.61
CA ASP A 236 -20.50 -2.95 9.86
C ASP A 236 -19.73 -3.62 10.99
N GLY A 237 -18.91 -2.82 11.66
CA GLY A 237 -18.05 -3.25 12.74
C GLY A 237 -16.84 -2.34 12.88
N SER A 238 -15.86 -2.82 13.65
CA SER A 238 -14.59 -2.15 13.87
C SER A 238 -13.51 -2.59 12.87
N ALA A 239 -12.41 -1.85 12.81
CA ALA A 239 -11.23 -2.26 12.04
C ALA A 239 -10.66 -3.58 12.58
N ALA A 240 -10.67 -3.78 13.90
CA ALA A 240 -10.28 -5.01 14.57
C ALA A 240 -11.11 -6.22 14.09
N GLN A 241 -12.44 -6.10 14.11
CA GLN A 241 -13.34 -7.17 13.64
C GLN A 241 -13.15 -7.48 12.16
N PHE A 242 -12.93 -6.45 11.34
CA PHE A 242 -12.64 -6.65 9.92
C PHE A 242 -11.31 -7.38 9.70
N ALA A 243 -10.27 -7.03 10.46
CA ALA A 243 -8.96 -7.68 10.38
C ALA A 243 -9.04 -9.17 10.77
N VAL A 244 -9.83 -9.53 11.79
CA VAL A 244 -10.12 -10.94 12.12
C VAL A 244 -10.76 -11.66 10.95
N LYS A 245 -11.81 -11.08 10.35
CA LYS A 245 -12.51 -11.67 9.20
C LYS A 245 -11.55 -11.86 8.02
N LEU A 246 -10.74 -10.85 7.72
CA LEU A 246 -9.73 -10.90 6.66
C LEU A 246 -8.69 -11.99 6.92
N SER A 247 -8.16 -12.09 8.15
CA SER A 247 -7.20 -13.13 8.53
C SER A 247 -7.78 -14.54 8.37
N LYS A 248 -9.01 -14.78 8.84
CA LYS A 248 -9.71 -16.07 8.67
C LYS A 248 -9.88 -16.46 7.21
N LEU A 249 -10.26 -15.51 6.34
CA LEU A 249 -10.41 -15.76 4.89
C LEU A 249 -9.08 -16.09 4.21
N LEU A 250 -7.97 -15.56 4.73
CA LEU A 250 -6.62 -15.82 4.27
C LEU A 250 -5.99 -17.08 4.90
N GLY A 251 -6.76 -17.88 5.64
CA GLY A 251 -6.25 -19.12 6.25
C GLY A 251 -5.46 -18.90 7.54
N GLU A 252 -5.63 -17.74 8.18
CA GLU A 252 -4.98 -17.35 9.44
C GLU A 252 -3.44 -17.35 9.34
N PRO A 253 -2.85 -16.39 8.57
CA PRO A 253 -1.41 -16.25 8.44
C PRO A 253 -0.74 -16.23 9.83
N LYS A 254 0.37 -16.97 9.98
CA LYS A 254 1.06 -17.13 11.28
C LYS A 254 1.53 -15.80 11.84
N LYS A 255 1.97 -14.89 10.96
CA LYS A 255 2.48 -13.57 11.33
C LYS A 255 1.68 -12.47 10.65
N VAL A 256 1.29 -11.48 11.43
CA VAL A 256 0.65 -10.25 10.94
C VAL A 256 1.52 -9.06 11.32
N ILE A 257 1.72 -8.15 10.38
CA ILE A 257 2.44 -6.90 10.58
C ILE A 257 1.46 -5.79 10.21
N TRP A 258 1.12 -4.94 11.17
CA TRP A 258 0.34 -3.75 10.87
C TRP A 258 1.17 -2.80 10.01
N SER A 259 0.50 -2.06 9.12
CA SER A 259 1.09 -0.97 8.36
C SER A 259 0.16 0.24 8.36
N MET A 260 0.66 1.37 7.84
CA MET A 260 -0.11 2.62 7.75
C MET A 260 -0.67 3.10 9.11
N TYR A 261 0.14 3.01 10.17
CA TYR A 261 -0.22 3.42 11.52
C TYR A 261 0.70 4.49 12.12
N ASP A 262 1.66 4.99 11.33
CA ASP A 262 2.55 6.08 11.77
C ASP A 262 1.73 7.34 12.11
N ASP A 263 2.34 8.24 12.90
CA ASP A 263 1.76 9.54 13.18
C ASP A 263 1.47 10.29 11.88
N MET A 264 0.43 11.12 11.89
CA MET A 264 -0.11 11.78 10.70
C MET A 264 -0.15 13.30 10.91
N PRO A 265 0.11 14.10 9.85
CA PRO A 265 0.04 15.55 9.93
C PRO A 265 -1.40 16.09 9.99
N ILE A 266 -2.40 15.22 9.83
CA ILE A 266 -3.83 15.53 9.84
C ILE A 266 -4.59 14.47 10.63
N GLN A 267 -5.81 14.79 11.03
CA GLN A 267 -6.68 13.82 11.70
C GLN A 267 -7.05 12.65 10.75
N PRO A 268 -7.05 11.41 11.24
CA PRO A 268 -6.59 10.99 12.57
C PRO A 268 -5.06 11.12 12.70
N LYS A 269 -4.58 11.77 13.79
CA LYS A 269 -3.16 11.99 14.03
C LYS A 269 -2.43 10.71 14.40
N THR A 270 -3.09 9.82 15.14
CA THR A 270 -2.52 8.54 15.58
C THR A 270 -3.56 7.43 15.56
N LEU A 271 -3.10 6.18 15.61
CA LEU A 271 -3.94 4.99 15.68
C LEU A 271 -3.71 4.26 17.01
N LYS A 272 -4.81 3.81 17.64
CA LYS A 272 -4.77 2.92 18.79
C LYS A 272 -4.91 1.47 18.32
N LEU A 273 -3.82 0.72 18.34
CA LEU A 273 -3.68 -0.61 17.70
C LEU A 273 -3.99 -1.78 18.63
N GLU A 274 -4.00 -1.55 19.94
CA GLU A 274 -4.19 -2.58 20.96
C GLU A 274 -5.48 -3.38 20.71
N PRO A 275 -6.66 -2.76 20.43
CA PRO A 275 -7.89 -3.51 20.18
C PRO A 275 -7.82 -4.43 18.95
N ALA A 276 -7.20 -3.98 17.86
CA ALA A 276 -6.99 -4.82 16.68
C ALA A 276 -6.03 -5.98 16.96
N THR A 277 -4.95 -5.71 17.69
CA THR A 277 -3.95 -6.73 18.05
C THR A 277 -4.55 -7.79 18.97
N GLU A 278 -5.15 -7.39 20.09
CA GLU A 278 -5.75 -8.29 21.06
C GLU A 278 -6.85 -9.15 20.44
N LEU A 279 -7.75 -8.55 19.66
CA LEU A 279 -8.85 -9.28 19.06
C LEU A 279 -8.35 -10.27 17.99
N LEU A 280 -7.38 -9.88 17.16
CA LEU A 280 -6.79 -10.75 16.16
C LEU A 280 -6.12 -11.98 16.79
N GLU A 281 -5.29 -11.77 17.80
CA GLU A 281 -4.53 -12.85 18.45
C GLU A 281 -5.43 -13.78 19.27
N LYS A 282 -6.53 -13.25 19.80
CA LYS A 282 -7.57 -14.02 20.51
C LYS A 282 -8.39 -14.90 19.56
N GLU A 283 -8.80 -14.36 18.42
CA GLU A 283 -9.80 -14.99 17.54
C GLU A 283 -9.19 -15.82 16.40
N THR A 284 -7.86 -15.81 16.24
CA THR A 284 -7.14 -16.50 15.16
C THR A 284 -5.82 -17.09 15.65
N ARG A 285 -5.19 -17.93 14.83
CA ARG A 285 -3.82 -18.42 15.06
C ARG A 285 -2.73 -17.38 14.74
N SER A 286 -3.09 -16.21 14.21
CA SER A 286 -2.15 -15.16 13.85
C SER A 286 -1.50 -14.51 15.07
N ARG A 287 -0.25 -14.05 14.92
CA ARG A 287 0.47 -13.25 15.91
C ARG A 287 0.96 -11.95 15.31
N VAL A 288 0.76 -10.85 16.01
CA VAL A 288 1.17 -9.52 15.55
C VAL A 288 2.64 -9.32 15.88
N THR A 289 3.41 -8.89 14.89
CA THR A 289 4.80 -8.46 15.07
C THR A 289 4.90 -6.97 14.77
N THR A 290 5.28 -6.20 15.79
CA THR A 290 5.56 -4.77 15.63
C THR A 290 6.94 -4.59 15.04
N LEU A 291 7.04 -3.77 13.99
CA LEU A 291 8.31 -3.38 13.41
C LEU A 291 8.72 -2.00 13.92
N GLN A 292 10.02 -1.83 14.14
CA GLN A 292 10.61 -0.52 14.44
C GLN A 292 11.07 0.13 13.13
N PRO A 293 10.73 1.41 12.88
CA PRO A 293 11.24 2.13 11.71
C PRO A 293 12.76 2.02 11.59
N GLY A 294 13.25 1.68 10.39
CA GLY A 294 14.68 1.50 10.10
C GLY A 294 15.29 0.16 10.56
N ALA A 295 14.58 -0.66 11.33
CA ALA A 295 15.09 -1.96 11.76
C ALA A 295 14.97 -3.02 10.66
N VAL A 296 16.04 -3.80 10.45
CA VAL A 296 16.02 -4.95 9.55
C VAL A 296 15.41 -6.14 10.30
N THR A 297 14.31 -6.68 9.77
CA THR A 297 13.62 -7.84 10.34
C THR A 297 13.51 -8.96 9.31
N LYS A 298 13.69 -10.21 9.76
CA LYS A 298 13.42 -11.39 8.94
C LYS A 298 11.93 -11.76 9.06
N PRO A 299 11.14 -11.65 7.98
CA PRO A 299 9.70 -11.90 8.07
C PRO A 299 9.35 -13.39 8.21
N PHE A 300 10.25 -14.30 7.82
CA PHE A 300 10.11 -15.76 7.93
C PHE A 300 11.16 -16.35 8.86
#